data_AF-A0A8T3VD07-F1
#
_entry.id   AF-A0A8T3VD07-F1
#
_cell.length_a   1.000
_cell.length_b   1.000
_cell.length_c   1.000
_cell.angle_alpha   90.00
_cell.angle_beta   90.00
_cell.angle_gamma   90.00
#
_symmetry.space_group_name_H-M   'P 1'
#
loop_
_entity.id
_entity.type
_entity.pdbx_description
1 polymer ?
#
loop_
_entity_poly.entity_id
_entity_poly.type
_entity_poly.pdbx_seq_one_letter_code
_entity_poly.pdbx_strand_id
1 'polypeptide(L)'
;MKSKFISILAMILGLIIIIFPVMGIIGVADLIGLSILLISIYLLVVGVAIIDYNKTGAILDLALGMILLFLSICLIFNAGLLGFLAQITLYLAGITLIIVGLVSLINNRQSRYGFYIGIAGVVLGLLYIVIGTYVADPIILGVLIGAWLVISGILRLMDG
;
A
#
# COMPACT_ATOMS: atom_id res chain seq x y z
N MET A 1 -5.14 20.14 -9.51
CA MET A 1 -3.77 19.69 -9.87
C MET A 1 -3.22 18.65 -8.89
N LYS A 2 -3.35 18.84 -7.56
CA LYS A 2 -2.90 17.89 -6.53
C LYS A 2 -3.47 16.47 -6.73
N SER A 3 -4.78 16.31 -6.99
CA SER A 3 -5.42 14.98 -7.17
C SER A 3 -4.91 14.19 -8.37
N LYS A 4 -4.76 14.82 -9.54
CA LYS A 4 -4.25 14.17 -10.77
C LYS A 4 -2.82 13.66 -10.61
N PHE A 5 -1.94 14.45 -9.98
CA PHE A 5 -0.56 14.03 -9.72
C PHE A 5 -0.52 12.77 -8.83
N ILE A 6 -1.29 12.74 -7.75
CA ILE A 6 -1.31 11.61 -6.82
C ILE A 6 -1.89 10.36 -7.47
N SER A 7 -2.90 10.53 -8.33
CA SER A 7 -3.52 9.44 -9.08
C SER A 7 -2.52 8.79 -10.03
N ILE A 8 -1.78 9.60 -10.80
CA ILE A 8 -0.72 9.13 -11.70
C ILE A 8 0.41 8.48 -10.91
N LEU A 9 0.81 9.08 -9.78
CA LEU A 9 1.83 8.52 -8.90
C LEU A 9 1.42 7.12 -8.42
N ALA A 10 0.20 6.96 -7.89
CA ALA A 10 -0.28 5.67 -7.40
C ALA A 10 -0.29 4.61 -8.50
N MET A 11 -0.72 4.96 -9.71
CA MET A 11 -0.68 4.05 -10.85
C MET A 11 0.75 3.63 -11.20
N ILE A 12 1.70 4.57 -11.24
CA ILE A 12 3.11 4.28 -11.52
C ILE A 12 3.70 3.37 -10.44
N LEU A 13 3.48 3.68 -9.16
CA LEU A 13 3.95 2.88 -8.03
C LEU A 13 3.40 1.45 -8.09
N GLY A 14 2.11 1.30 -8.42
CA GLY A 14 1.50 -0.01 -8.58
C GLY A 14 2.05 -0.80 -9.77
N LEU A 15 2.30 -0.14 -10.90
CA LEU A 15 2.88 -0.77 -12.09
C LEU A 15 4.30 -1.27 -11.82
N ILE A 16 5.11 -0.51 -11.07
CA ILE A 16 6.46 -0.89 -10.67
C ILE A 16 6.44 -2.20 -9.89
N ILE A 17 5.55 -2.34 -8.90
CA ILE A 17 5.42 -3.57 -8.10
C ILE A 17 5.03 -4.77 -8.96
N ILE A 18 4.21 -4.57 -9.98
CA ILE A 18 3.76 -5.67 -10.84
C ILE A 18 4.87 -6.10 -11.80
N ILE A 19 5.56 -5.14 -12.43
CA ILE A 19 6.51 -5.44 -13.52
C ILE A 19 7.84 -5.96 -12.97
N PHE A 20 8.38 -5.37 -11.92
CA PHE A 20 9.75 -5.65 -11.46
C PHE A 20 9.97 -7.11 -11.01
N PRO A 21 9.02 -7.76 -10.31
CA PRO A 21 9.11 -9.18 -9.96
C PRO A 21 9.02 -10.09 -11.18
N VAL A 22 8.12 -9.78 -12.11
CA VAL A 22 7.90 -10.58 -13.32
C VAL A 22 9.12 -10.55 -14.24
N MET A 23 9.83 -9.42 -14.27
CA MET A 23 11.09 -9.29 -15.01
C MET A 23 12.31 -9.87 -14.28
N GLY A 24 12.14 -10.42 -13.07
CA GLY A 24 13.23 -11.01 -12.28
C GLY A 24 14.28 -9.99 -11.82
N ILE A 25 13.94 -8.70 -11.78
CA ILE A 25 14.87 -7.61 -11.43
C ILE A 25 15.11 -7.58 -9.91
N ILE A 26 14.13 -8.02 -9.13
CA ILE A 26 14.15 -7.96 -7.66
C ILE A 26 14.01 -9.36 -7.08
N GLY A 27 14.79 -9.65 -6.04
CA GLY A 27 14.66 -10.88 -5.27
C GLY A 27 13.27 -11.00 -4.63
N VAL A 28 12.71 -12.19 -4.69
CA VAL A 28 11.37 -12.51 -4.16
C VAL A 28 11.22 -12.12 -2.68
N ALA A 29 12.30 -12.19 -1.90
CA ALA A 29 12.32 -11.79 -0.49
C ALA A 29 12.19 -10.26 -0.28
N ASP A 30 12.76 -9.46 -1.18
CA ASP A 30 12.79 -7.99 -1.06
C ASP A 30 11.48 -7.36 -1.53
N LEU A 31 10.66 -8.12 -2.27
CA LEU A 31 9.41 -7.67 -2.85
C LEU A 31 8.39 -7.21 -1.80
N ILE A 32 8.32 -7.89 -0.66
CA ILE A 32 7.39 -7.51 0.42
C ILE A 32 7.81 -6.17 1.02
N GLY A 33 9.11 -6.00 1.29
CA GLY A 33 9.66 -4.75 1.79
C GLY A 33 9.43 -3.59 0.82
N LEU A 34 9.69 -3.82 -0.48
CA LEU A 34 9.43 -2.84 -1.53
C LEU A 34 7.94 -2.47 -1.61
N SER A 35 7.06 -3.46 -1.51
CA SER A 35 5.61 -3.21 -1.59
C SER A 35 5.13 -2.30 -0.47
N ILE A 36 5.57 -2.56 0.77
CA ILE A 36 5.27 -1.71 1.93
C ILE A 36 5.90 -0.31 1.76
N LEU A 37 7.12 -0.23 1.22
CA LEU A 37 7.78 1.04 0.94
C LEU A 37 6.95 1.90 -0.03
N LEU A 38 6.45 1.33 -1.12
CA LEU A 38 5.69 2.09 -2.11
C LEU A 38 4.29 2.49 -1.60
N ILE A 39 3.64 1.65 -0.77
CA ILE A 39 2.46 2.07 0.01
C ILE A 39 2.78 3.26 0.91
N SER A 40 3.92 3.22 1.62
CA SER A 40 4.31 4.29 2.53
C SER A 40 4.50 5.63 1.80
N ILE A 41 5.17 5.61 0.65
CA ILE A 41 5.35 6.80 -0.20
C ILE A 41 4.00 7.33 -0.65
N TYR A 42 3.10 6.46 -1.10
CA TYR A 42 1.74 6.85 -1.48
C TYR A 42 1.03 7.56 -0.33
N LEU A 43 1.01 6.98 0.87
CA LEU A 43 0.36 7.56 2.06
C LEU A 43 0.94 8.91 2.47
N LEU A 44 2.26 9.06 2.46
CA LEU A 44 2.90 10.33 2.79
C LEU A 44 2.45 11.44 1.84
N VAL A 45 2.42 11.13 0.54
CA VAL A 45 1.96 12.07 -0.49
C VAL A 45 0.46 12.37 -0.35
N VAL A 46 -0.36 11.35 -0.07
CA VAL A 46 -1.80 11.52 0.22
C VAL A 46 -2.01 12.45 1.40
N GLY A 47 -1.31 12.21 2.51
CA GLY A 47 -1.45 12.95 3.75
C GLY A 47 -1.12 14.43 3.59
N VAL A 48 -0.01 14.76 2.91
CA VAL A 48 0.32 16.15 2.58
C VAL A 48 -0.75 16.79 1.70
N ALA A 49 -1.32 16.04 0.75
CA ALA A 49 -2.28 16.59 -0.20
C ALA A 49 -3.65 16.91 0.41
N ILE A 50 -4.07 16.19 1.45
CA ILE A 50 -5.37 16.36 2.10
C ILE A 50 -5.31 17.24 3.36
N ILE A 51 -4.13 17.71 3.77
CA ILE A 51 -3.93 18.46 5.03
C ILE A 51 -4.79 19.73 5.13
N ASP A 52 -5.03 20.39 3.99
CA ASP A 52 -5.84 21.60 3.90
C ASP A 52 -7.34 21.30 4.08
N TYR A 53 -7.78 20.08 3.75
CA TYR A 53 -9.19 19.67 3.70
C TYR A 53 -9.60 18.83 4.92
N ASN A 54 -8.74 17.93 5.36
CA ASN A 54 -8.98 16.99 6.46
C ASN A 54 -7.70 16.81 7.28
N LYS A 55 -7.48 17.70 8.26
CA LYS A 55 -6.30 17.67 9.14
C LYS A 55 -6.16 16.34 9.88
N THR A 56 -7.24 15.83 10.44
CA THR A 56 -7.22 14.57 11.20
C THR A 56 -6.81 13.40 10.30
N GLY A 57 -7.39 13.33 9.10
CA GLY A 57 -7.06 12.29 8.15
C GLY A 57 -5.63 12.38 7.61
N ALA A 58 -5.17 13.60 7.33
CA ALA A 58 -3.78 13.86 6.94
C ALA A 58 -2.78 13.37 7.97
N ILE A 59 -3.04 13.61 9.26
CA ILE A 59 -2.17 13.16 10.35
C ILE A 59 -2.12 11.63 10.41
N LEU A 60 -3.25 10.94 10.21
CA LEU A 60 -3.29 9.48 10.17
C LEU A 60 -2.47 8.92 9.00
N ASP A 61 -2.66 9.46 7.80
CA ASP A 61 -1.93 9.01 6.61
C ASP A 61 -0.42 9.29 6.74
N LEU A 62 -0.04 10.46 7.26
CA LEU A 62 1.37 10.81 7.49
C LEU A 62 2.01 9.93 8.57
N ALA A 63 1.33 9.71 9.70
CA ALA A 63 1.85 8.90 10.78
C ALA A 63 2.03 7.44 10.35
N LEU A 64 1.02 6.86 9.69
CA LEU A 64 1.09 5.51 9.14
C LEU A 64 2.15 5.41 8.05
N GLY A 65 2.21 6.38 7.15
CA GLY A 65 3.26 6.45 6.12
C GLY A 65 4.65 6.43 6.73
N MET A 66 4.91 7.22 7.79
CA MET A 66 6.20 7.23 8.47
C MET A 66 6.52 5.87 9.12
N ILE A 67 5.57 5.27 9.84
CA ILE A 67 5.77 3.95 10.49
C ILE A 67 6.10 2.88 9.44
N LEU A 68 5.34 2.85 8.34
CA LEU A 68 5.53 1.90 7.25
C LEU A 68 6.84 2.14 6.50
N LEU A 69 7.28 3.38 6.37
CA LEU A 69 8.56 3.73 5.76
C LEU A 69 9.70 3.12 6.58
N PHE A 70 9.75 3.35 7.89
CA PHE A 70 10.78 2.75 8.75
C PHE A 70 10.74 1.23 8.71
N LEU A 71 9.54 0.64 8.82
CA LEU A 71 9.35 -0.81 8.76
C LEU A 71 9.86 -1.40 7.44
N SER A 72 9.54 -0.76 6.31
CA SER A 72 9.96 -1.22 4.99
C SER A 72 11.47 -1.18 4.78
N ILE A 73 12.13 -0.12 5.24
CA ILE A 73 13.60 -0.01 5.19
C ILE A 73 14.24 -1.13 6.02
N CYS A 74 13.75 -1.37 7.24
CA CYS A 74 14.23 -2.48 8.07
C CYS A 74 14.08 -3.83 7.36
N LEU A 75 12.94 -4.08 6.72
CA LEU A 75 12.67 -5.33 6.00
C LEU A 75 13.57 -5.52 4.78
N ILE A 76 13.85 -4.45 4.01
CA ILE A 76 14.68 -4.52 2.81
C ILE A 76 16.15 -4.78 3.16
N PHE A 77 16.71 -4.05 4.13
CA PHE A 77 18.14 -4.15 4.43
C PHE A 77 18.49 -5.30 5.37
N ASN A 78 17.56 -5.72 6.24
CA ASN A 78 17.82 -6.81 7.17
C ASN A 78 16.51 -7.46 7.64
N ALA A 79 15.96 -8.36 6.82
CA ALA A 79 14.80 -9.16 7.19
C ALA A 79 15.01 -9.99 8.48
N GLY A 80 16.27 -10.35 8.81
CA GLY A 80 16.64 -11.13 9.99
C GLY A 80 16.67 -10.34 11.30
N LEU A 81 16.78 -9.00 11.25
CA LEU A 81 16.74 -8.10 12.42
C LEU A 81 15.41 -8.20 13.16
N LEU A 82 14.36 -8.62 12.45
CA LEU A 82 13.03 -8.87 12.99
C LEU A 82 12.78 -10.38 13.04
N GLY A 83 13.64 -11.14 13.75
CA GLY A 83 13.55 -12.60 13.81
C GLY A 83 12.18 -13.16 14.23
N PHE A 84 11.37 -12.38 14.95
CA PHE A 84 9.97 -12.71 15.26
C PHE A 84 8.98 -12.35 14.13
N LEU A 85 9.31 -11.36 13.28
CA LEU A 85 8.55 -11.05 12.07
C LEU A 85 8.84 -12.03 10.96
N ALA A 86 9.99 -12.72 10.89
CA ALA A 86 10.30 -13.58 9.73
C ALA A 86 9.16 -14.54 9.33
N GLN A 87 8.39 -15.05 10.30
CA GLN A 87 7.20 -15.89 10.06
C GLN A 87 5.92 -15.08 9.75
N ILE A 88 5.84 -13.83 10.20
CA ILE A 88 4.71 -12.91 10.03
C ILE A 88 4.90 -12.00 8.80
N THR A 89 6.12 -11.84 8.28
CA THR A 89 6.48 -10.93 7.19
C THR A 89 5.63 -11.19 5.96
N LEU A 90 5.32 -12.45 5.69
CA LEU A 90 4.47 -12.83 4.58
C LEU A 90 3.07 -12.21 4.72
N TYR A 91 2.50 -12.18 5.93
CA TYR A 91 1.18 -11.59 6.24
C TYR A 91 1.22 -10.09 6.50
N LEU A 92 2.38 -9.55 6.84
CA LEU A 92 2.56 -8.17 7.27
C LEU A 92 2.07 -7.19 6.21
N ALA A 93 2.43 -7.39 4.94
CA ALA A 93 1.97 -6.50 3.88
C ALA A 93 0.44 -6.53 3.70
N GLY A 94 -0.20 -7.71 3.82
CA GLY A 94 -1.67 -7.83 3.81
C GLY A 94 -2.33 -7.08 4.96
N ILE A 95 -1.81 -7.23 6.19
CA ILE A 95 -2.28 -6.50 7.37
C ILE A 95 -2.14 -4.99 7.14
N THR A 96 -1.00 -4.53 6.63
CA THR A 96 -0.81 -3.11 6.32
C THR A 96 -1.82 -2.60 5.29
N LEU A 97 -2.16 -3.42 4.29
CA LEU A 97 -3.12 -3.06 3.25
C LEU A 97 -4.55 -2.96 3.82
N ILE A 98 -4.91 -3.83 4.78
CA ILE A 98 -6.17 -3.70 5.53
C ILE A 98 -6.19 -2.40 6.34
N ILE A 99 -5.13 -2.11 7.11
CA ILE A 99 -5.05 -0.90 7.95
C ILE A 99 -5.19 0.35 7.08
N VAL A 100 -4.48 0.39 5.95
CA VAL A 100 -4.55 1.49 5.00
C VAL A 100 -5.93 1.62 4.36
N GLY A 101 -6.57 0.50 4.02
CA GLY A 101 -7.96 0.47 3.56
C GLY A 101 -8.92 1.08 4.59
N LEU A 102 -8.79 0.71 5.86
CA LEU A 102 -9.59 1.26 6.95
C LEU A 102 -9.37 2.78 7.15
N VAL A 103 -8.12 3.24 7.08
CA VAL A 103 -7.81 4.67 7.21
C VAL A 103 -8.39 5.45 6.04
N SER A 104 -8.30 4.91 4.82
CA SER A 104 -8.92 5.50 3.64
C SER A 104 -10.45 5.60 3.77
N LEU A 105 -11.11 4.60 4.36
CA LEU A 105 -12.55 4.64 4.66
C LEU A 105 -12.92 5.76 5.65
N ILE A 106 -12.08 5.99 6.66
CA ILE A 106 -12.29 7.06 7.65
C ILE A 106 -12.06 8.43 6.99
N ASN A 107 -11.02 8.56 6.18
CA ASN A 107 -10.61 9.84 5.58
C ASN A 107 -11.56 10.33 4.49
N ASN A 108 -12.21 9.41 3.77
CA ASN A 108 -12.99 9.73 2.59
C ASN A 108 -14.51 9.50 2.75
N ARG A 109 -15.05 9.56 3.98
CA ARG A 109 -16.50 9.35 4.23
C ARG A 109 -17.43 10.23 3.40
N GLN A 110 -16.96 11.39 2.92
CA GLN A 110 -17.76 12.32 2.12
C GLN A 110 -17.55 12.19 0.60
N SER A 111 -16.51 11.49 0.15
CA SER A 111 -16.24 11.25 -1.27
C SER A 111 -16.79 9.88 -1.70
N ARG A 112 -17.53 9.84 -2.80
CA ARG A 112 -18.07 8.58 -3.34
C ARG A 112 -16.94 7.61 -3.69
N TYR A 113 -15.90 8.07 -4.36
CA TYR A 113 -14.83 7.18 -4.85
C TYR A 113 -13.76 6.89 -3.80
N GLY A 114 -13.51 7.79 -2.86
CA GLY A 114 -12.58 7.52 -1.77
C GLY A 114 -13.06 6.44 -0.81
N PHE A 115 -14.39 6.27 -0.65
CA PHE A 115 -14.95 5.12 0.06
C PHE A 115 -14.63 3.78 -0.63
N TYR A 116 -14.73 3.72 -1.97
CA TYR A 116 -14.39 2.51 -2.74
C TYR A 116 -12.90 2.17 -2.69
N ILE A 117 -12.00 3.17 -2.61
CA ILE A 117 -10.56 2.95 -2.41
C ILE A 117 -10.32 2.20 -1.09
N GLY A 118 -11.02 2.61 -0.04
CA GLY A 118 -10.93 1.97 1.26
C GLY A 118 -11.47 0.54 1.27
N ILE A 119 -12.63 0.30 0.65
CA ILE A 119 -13.18 -1.06 0.48
C ILE A 119 -12.20 -1.94 -0.28
N ALA A 120 -11.67 -1.46 -1.40
CA ALA A 120 -10.70 -2.20 -2.21
C ALA A 120 -9.46 -2.59 -1.38
N GLY A 121 -8.99 -1.69 -0.51
CA GLY A 121 -7.87 -1.99 0.39
C GLY A 121 -8.19 -3.10 1.39
N VAL A 122 -9.34 -3.02 2.06
CA VAL A 122 -9.73 -4.08 3.02
C VAL A 122 -9.93 -5.42 2.31
N VAL A 123 -10.62 -5.44 1.18
CA VAL A 123 -10.89 -6.67 0.42
C VAL A 123 -9.61 -7.28 -0.13
N LEU A 124 -8.74 -6.49 -0.76
CA LEU A 124 -7.47 -7.00 -1.28
C LEU A 124 -6.52 -7.41 -0.16
N GLY A 125 -6.54 -6.74 0.99
CA GLY A 125 -5.76 -7.15 2.16
C GLY A 125 -6.23 -8.47 2.76
N LEU A 126 -7.54 -8.71 2.81
CA LEU A 126 -8.09 -10.02 3.22
C LEU A 126 -7.73 -11.11 2.21
N LEU A 127 -7.89 -10.85 0.92
CA LEU A 127 -7.49 -11.78 -0.14
C LEU A 127 -5.99 -12.11 -0.07
N TYR A 128 -5.16 -11.10 0.20
CA TYR A 128 -3.74 -11.27 0.38
C TYR A 128 -3.44 -12.24 1.52
N ILE A 129 -4.10 -12.12 2.68
CA ILE A 129 -3.88 -13.04 3.81
C ILE A 129 -4.27 -14.47 3.42
N VAL A 130 -5.43 -14.65 2.79
CA VAL A 130 -5.91 -15.96 2.34
C VAL A 130 -4.92 -16.58 1.36
N ILE A 131 -4.55 -15.86 0.30
CA ILE A 131 -3.61 -16.33 -0.73
C ILE A 131 -2.22 -16.59 -0.13
N GLY A 132 -1.78 -15.75 0.81
CA GLY A 132 -0.53 -15.92 1.53
C GLY A 132 -0.47 -17.22 2.33
N THR A 133 -1.60 -17.68 2.88
CA THR A 133 -1.66 -18.96 3.59
C THR A 133 -1.62 -20.18 2.66
N TYR A 134 -2.26 -20.12 1.50
CA TYR A 134 -2.41 -21.30 0.62
C TYR A 134 -1.34 -21.41 -0.46
N VAL A 135 -0.91 -20.28 -1.03
CA VAL A 135 0.00 -20.24 -2.19
C VAL A 135 1.39 -19.79 -1.77
N ALA A 136 1.47 -18.83 -0.84
CA ALA A 136 2.72 -18.26 -0.32
C ALA A 136 3.71 -17.76 -1.40
N ASP A 137 3.24 -17.49 -2.62
CA ASP A 137 4.05 -16.96 -3.72
C ASP A 137 4.16 -15.43 -3.62
N PRO A 138 5.35 -14.87 -3.34
CA PRO A 138 5.50 -13.44 -3.12
C PRO A 138 5.25 -12.61 -4.37
N ILE A 139 5.36 -13.18 -5.58
CA ILE A 139 5.00 -12.49 -6.83
C ILE A 139 3.51 -12.18 -6.84
N ILE A 140 2.67 -13.17 -6.53
CA ILE A 140 1.21 -12.99 -6.48
C ILE A 140 0.83 -11.97 -5.40
N LEU A 141 1.49 -12.05 -4.25
CA LEU A 141 1.30 -11.14 -3.14
C LEU A 141 1.69 -9.69 -3.50
N GLY A 142 2.82 -9.49 -4.17
CA GLY A 142 3.20 -8.17 -4.70
C GLY A 142 2.19 -7.64 -5.71
N VAL A 143 1.72 -8.49 -6.64
CA VAL A 143 0.70 -8.11 -7.64
C VAL A 143 -0.58 -7.62 -6.99
N LEU A 144 -1.04 -8.22 -5.88
CA LEU A 144 -2.23 -7.74 -5.16
C LEU A 144 -2.04 -6.32 -4.61
N ILE A 145 -0.85 -6.02 -4.09
CA ILE A 145 -0.52 -4.68 -3.58
C ILE A 145 -0.43 -3.67 -4.73
N GLY A 146 0.25 -4.04 -5.81
CA GLY A 146 0.33 -3.23 -7.01
C GLY A 146 -1.06 -2.95 -7.61
N ALA A 147 -1.93 -3.96 -7.66
CA ALA A 147 -3.31 -3.84 -8.11
C ALA A 147 -4.08 -2.84 -7.24
N TRP A 148 -3.94 -2.90 -5.91
CA TRP A 148 -4.56 -1.94 -5.02
C TRP A 148 -4.11 -0.50 -5.30
N LEU A 149 -2.80 -0.27 -5.53
CA LEU A 149 -2.28 1.06 -5.86
C LEU A 149 -2.78 1.58 -7.21
N VAL A 150 -2.86 0.70 -8.23
CA VAL A 150 -3.44 1.04 -9.54
C VAL A 150 -4.92 1.39 -9.41
N ILE A 151 -5.70 0.57 -8.71
CA ILE A 151 -7.13 0.81 -8.45
C ILE A 151 -7.31 2.13 -7.70
N SER A 152 -6.50 2.37 -6.67
CA SER A 152 -6.50 3.61 -5.90
C SER A 152 -6.21 4.82 -6.79
N GLY A 153 -5.24 4.70 -7.69
CA GLY A 153 -4.92 5.73 -8.67
C GLY A 153 -6.08 6.01 -9.63
N ILE A 154 -6.68 4.98 -10.22
CA ILE A 154 -7.81 5.11 -11.16
C ILE A 154 -9.02 5.76 -10.48
N LEU A 155 -9.45 5.24 -9.33
CA LEU A 155 -10.62 5.73 -8.60
C LEU A 155 -10.46 7.19 -8.18
N ARG A 156 -9.24 7.58 -7.78
CA ARG A 156 -8.95 8.95 -7.36
C ARG A 156 -8.85 9.92 -8.54
N LEU A 157 -8.54 9.41 -9.73
CA LEU A 157 -8.57 10.17 -10.98
C LEU A 157 -10.02 10.44 -11.41
N MET A 158 -10.94 9.52 -11.14
CA MET A 158 -12.37 9.68 -11.41
C MET A 158 -13.09 10.64 -10.44
N ASP A 159 -12.51 10.88 -9.26
CA ASP A 159 -13.06 11.74 -8.21
C ASP A 159 -12.62 13.22 -8.33
N GLY A 160 -11.59 13.51 -9.14
CA GLY A 160 -10.93 14.82 -9.23
C GLY A 160 -11.14 15.56 -10.55
#